data_AF-C2KJE1-F1
#
_entry.id   AF-C2KJE1-F1
#
_cell.length_a   1.000
_cell.length_b   1.000
_cell.length_c   1.000
_cell.angle_alpha   90.00
_cell.angle_beta   90.00
_cell.angle_gamma   90.00
#
_symmetry.space_group_name_H-M   'P 1'
#
loop_
_entity.id
_entity.type
_entity.pdbx_description
1 polymer ?
#
loop_
_entity_poly.entity_id
_entity_poly.type
_entity_poly.pdbx_seq_one_letter_code
_entity_poly.pdbx_strand_id
1 'polypeptide(L)' 'MYVNYDLMIEHAKGELDRSIKELRFYRMYTSKLENGFTRKENIRNLQNRKRMFEQRVRMLEEQRGKHSEQIT' A
#
# COMPACT_ATOMS: atom_id res chain seq x y z
N MET A 1 16.35 5.71 20.08
CA MET A 1 16.35 5.23 18.68
C MET A 1 15.61 6.27 17.85
N TYR A 2 16.23 6.85 16.83
CA TYR A 2 15.58 7.88 16.00
C TYR A 2 14.68 7.21 14.96
N VAL A 3 13.38 7.48 15.00
CA VAL A 3 12.42 6.95 14.02
C VAL A 3 12.34 7.94 12.86
N ASN A 4 12.85 7.56 11.70
CA ASN A 4 12.73 8.35 10.48
C ASN A 4 11.38 8.07 9.80
N TYR A 5 10.35 8.80 10.23
CA TYR A 5 8.99 8.68 9.68
C TYR A 5 8.93 9.02 8.19
N ASP A 6 9.73 9.98 7.72
CA ASP A 6 9.70 10.39 6.31
C ASP A 6 10.15 9.25 5.40
N LEU A 7 11.24 8.56 5.74
CA LEU A 7 11.69 7.37 4.98
C LEU A 7 10.65 6.25 5.01
N MET A 8 10.00 6.02 6.15
CA MET A 8 8.96 4.98 6.27
C MET A 8 7.71 5.32 5.45
N ILE A 9 7.30 6.59 5.44
CA ILE A 9 6.16 7.09 4.66
C ILE A 9 6.47 6.96 3.18
N GLU A 10 7.65 7.39 2.72
CA GLU A 10 8.04 7.29 1.32
C GLU A 10 8.11 5.83 0.84
N HIS A 11 8.66 4.93 1.66
CA HIS A 11 8.62 3.51 1.36
C HIS A 11 7.19 2.97 1.25
N ALA A 12 6.31 3.32 2.20
CA ALA A 12 4.91 2.89 2.18
C ALA A 12 4.13 3.43 0.98
N LYS A 13 4.40 4.68 0.57
CA LYS A 13 3.85 5.28 -0.66
C LYS A 13 4.33 4.57 -1.92
N GLY A 14 5.61 4.18 -1.98
CA GLY A 14 6.15 3.39 -3.08
C GLY A 14 5.47 2.02 -3.23
N GLU A 15 5.25 1.32 -2.12
CA GLU A 15 4.51 0.05 -2.12
C GLU A 15 3.04 0.22 -2.49
N LEU A 16 2.41 1.31 -2.04
CA LEU A 16 1.05 1.67 -2.45
C LEU A 16 0.96 1.90 -3.96
N ASP A 17 1.86 2.70 -4.54
CA ASP A 17 1.91 2.97 -5.97
C ASP A 17 2.12 1.68 -6.78
N ARG A 18 3.04 0.81 -6.35
CA ARG A 18 3.24 -0.51 -6.96
C ARG A 18 1.95 -1.33 -6.96
N SER A 19 1.24 -1.38 -5.82
CA SER A 19 -0.03 -2.12 -5.71
C SER A 19 -1.14 -1.56 -6.62
N ILE A 20 -1.17 -0.23 -6.84
CA ILE A 20 -2.11 0.42 -7.74
C ILE A 20 -1.81 0.05 -9.19
N LYS A 21 -0.53 0.10 -9.59
CA LYS A 21 -0.07 -0.29 -10.92
C LYS A 21 -0.37 -1.76 -11.21
N GLU A 22 -0.10 -2.65 -10.26
CA GLU A 22 -0.39 -4.08 -10.37
C GLU A 22 -1.90 -4.35 -10.49
N LEU A 23 -2.72 -3.70 -9.67
CA LEU A 23 -4.18 -3.81 -9.76
C LEU A 23 -4.71 -3.31 -11.12
N ARG A 24 -4.17 -2.21 -11.64
CA ARG A 24 -4.52 -1.69 -12.98
C ARG A 24 -4.13 -2.70 -14.05
N PHE A 25 -2.93 -3.29 -13.96
CA PHE A 25 -2.46 -4.29 -14.90
C PHE A 25 -3.39 -5.51 -14.95
N TYR A 26 -3.72 -6.11 -13.81
CA TYR A 26 -4.64 -7.24 -13.71
C TYR A 26 -6.07 -6.93 -14.21
N ARG A 27 -6.50 -5.68 -14.06
CA ARG A 27 -7.79 -5.24 -14.60
C ARG A 27 -7.80 -5.08 -16.11
N MET A 28 -6.66 -4.85 -16.75
CA MET A 28 -6.62 -4.57 -18.19
C MET A 28 -6.10 -5.75 -19.02
N TYR A 29 -5.10 -6.47 -18.52
CA TYR A 29 -4.25 -7.31 -19.37
C TYR A 29 -4.27 -8.79 -19.04
N THR A 30 -4.91 -9.21 -17.94
CA THR A 30 -4.85 -10.62 -17.51
C THR A 30 -6.09 -11.42 -17.91
N SER A 31 -5.86 -12.70 -18.18
CA SER A 31 -6.89 -13.68 -18.62
C SER A 31 -7.71 -14.19 -17.42
N LYS A 32 -8.70 -15.07 -17.66
CA LYS A 32 -9.62 -15.53 -16.58
C LYS A 32 -8.93 -16.32 -15.45
N LEU A 33 -7.80 -16.95 -15.72
CA LEU A 33 -7.05 -17.81 -14.79
C LEU A 33 -5.56 -17.48 -14.86
N GLU A 34 -4.97 -17.16 -13.71
CA GLU A 34 -3.57 -16.76 -13.61
C GLU A 34 -3.02 -17.21 -12.26
N ASN A 35 -1.88 -17.91 -12.27
CA ASN A 35 -1.22 -18.46 -11.07
C ASN A 35 -2.11 -19.34 -10.19
N GLY A 36 -3.03 -20.11 -10.80
CA GLY A 36 -3.94 -21.00 -10.07
C GLY A 36 -5.12 -20.31 -9.39
N PHE A 37 -5.19 -18.98 -9.43
CA PHE A 37 -6.32 -18.19 -8.96
C PHE A 37 -7.14 -17.68 -10.15
N THR A 38 -8.43 -17.49 -9.92
CA THR A 38 -9.25 -16.75 -10.87
C THR A 38 -8.82 -15.28 -10.89
N ARG A 39 -9.00 -14.62 -12.03
CA ARG A 39 -8.77 -13.17 -12.16
C ARG A 39 -9.49 -12.36 -11.07
N LYS A 40 -10.69 -12.79 -10.68
CA LYS A 40 -11.49 -12.15 -9.63
C LYS A 40 -10.80 -12.24 -8.28
N GLU A 41 -10.23 -13.39 -7.94
CA GLU A 41 -9.49 -13.58 -6.69
C GLU A 41 -8.19 -12.77 -6.66
N ASN A 42 -7.44 -12.76 -7.77
CA ASN A 42 -6.24 -11.93 -7.87
C ASN A 42 -6.56 -10.44 -7.73
N ILE A 43 -7.59 -9.95 -8.41
CA ILE A 43 -8.05 -8.56 -8.26
C ILE A 43 -8.46 -8.25 -6.81
N ARG A 44 -9.17 -9.17 -6.14
CA ARG A 44 -9.56 -9.00 -4.73
C ARG A 44 -8.34 -8.93 -3.81
N ASN A 45 -7.35 -9.81 -4.01
CA ASN A 45 -6.12 -9.82 -3.22
C ASN A 45 -5.33 -8.52 -3.41
N LEU A 46 -5.21 -8.03 -4.64
CA LEU A 46 -4.55 -6.76 -4.96
C LEU A 46 -5.31 -5.56 -4.37
N GLN A 47 -6.65 -5.57 -4.39
CA GLN A 47 -7.46 -4.56 -3.73
C GLN A 47 -7.27 -4.55 -2.21
N ASN A 48 -7.16 -5.73 -1.58
CA ASN A 48 -6.87 -5.84 -0.15
C ASN A 48 -5.48 -5.29 0.18
N ARG A 49 -4.49 -5.65 -0.64
CA ARG A 49 -3.10 -5.17 -0.48
C ARG A 49 -3.00 -3.65 -0.64
N LYS A 50 -3.68 -3.07 -1.64
CA LYS A 50 -3.80 -1.61 -1.81
C LYS A 50 -4.39 -0.96 -0.56
N ARG A 51 -5.52 -1.46 -0.04
CA ARG A 51 -6.16 -0.92 1.16
C ARG A 51 -5.26 -0.98 2.40
N MET A 52 -4.51 -2.06 2.56
CA MET A 52 -3.54 -2.21 3.64
C MET A 52 -2.44 -1.15 3.56
N PHE A 53 -1.87 -0.91 2.37
CA PHE A 53 -0.86 0.14 2.20
C PHE A 53 -1.42 1.55 2.38
N GLU A 54 -2.65 1.83 1.93
CA GLU A 54 -3.32 3.11 2.21
C GLU A 54 -3.53 3.37 3.70
N GLN A 55 -3.87 2.33 4.47
CA GLN A 55 -3.97 2.42 5.92
C GLN A 55 -2.60 2.63 6.55
N ARG A 56 -1.56 1.94 6.06
CA ARG A 56 -0.20 2.07 6.57
C ARG A 56 0.36 3.48 6.39
N VAL A 57 0.17 4.09 5.21
CA VAL A 57 0.60 5.47 4.94
C VAL A 57 -0.09 6.43 5.92
N ARG A 58 -1.42 6.36 6.05
CA ARG A 58 -2.19 7.21 6.97
C ARG A 58 -1.72 7.07 8.42
N MET A 59 -1.54 5.84 8.88
CA MET A 59 -1.08 5.57 10.24
C MET A 59 0.31 6.16 10.51
N LEU A 60 1.24 6.06 9.55
CA LEU A 60 2.58 6.64 9.68
C LEU A 60 2.55 8.17 9.70
N GLU A 61 1.70 8.78 8.88
CA GLU A 61 1.49 10.24 8.86
C GLU A 61 0.91 10.74 10.20
N GLU A 62 -0.07 10.04 10.76
CA GLU A 62 -0.64 10.33 12.09
C GLU A 62 0.41 10.17 13.21
N GLN A 63 1.22 9.11 13.17
CA GLN A 63 2.27 8.89 14.15
C GLN A 63 3.35 9.97 14.09
N ARG A 64 3.72 10.40 12.89
CA ARG A 64 4.66 11.52 12.69
C ARG A 64 4.12 12.81 13.32
N GLY A 65 2.84 13.13 13.10
CA GLY A 65 2.18 14.31 13.68
C GLY A 65 2.19 14.30 15.22
N LYS A 66 1.78 13.18 15.83
CA LYS A 66 1.82 13.01 17.29
C LYS A 66 3.22 13.11 17.86
N HIS A 67 4.21 12.55 17.16
CA HIS A 67 5.61 12.63 17.58
C HIS A 67 6.16 14.06 17.51
N SER A 68 5.77 14.86 16.51
CA SER A 68 6.15 16.28 16.47
C SER A 68 5.52 17.10 17.60
N GLU A 69 4.27 16.82 17.96
CA GLU A 69 3.56 17.50 19.06
C GLU A 69 4.17 17.16 20.44
N GLN A 70 4.70 15.95 20.63
CA GLN A 70 5.35 15.55 21.90
C GLN A 70 6.74 16.14 22.10
N ILE A 71 7.38 16.64 21.03
CA ILE A 71 8.75 17.17 21.04
C ILE A 71 8.75 18.71 21.06
N THR A 72 7.59 19.34 20.85
CA THR A 72 7.38 20.80 20.95
C THR A 72 7.00 21.18 22.38
#